data_AF-A0A842U298-F1
#
_entry.id   AF-A0A842U298-F1
#
_cell.length_a   1.000
_cell.length_b   1.000
_cell.length_c   1.000
_cell.angle_alpha   90.00
_cell.angle_beta   90.00
_cell.angle_gamma   90.00
#
_symmetry.space_group_name_H-M   'P 1'
#
loop_
_entity.id
_entity.type
_entity.pdbx_description
1 polymer ?
#
loop_
_entity_poly.entity_id
_entity_poly.type
_entity_poly.pdbx_seq_one_letter_code
_entity_poly.pdbx_strand_id
1 'polypeptide(L)'
;MTEIENLIKKVNPKIKKGKNYQIVYDSSSETLEPIYFWLLDFMNQNFKGRVEKIIDNFSSSPGSGHFSELGQKMSQMQQEASRVLGTVNNILKGILNLIYDLKEYKIRLSHYEAAESKNKSTAEAGLNALKQVWMDKVDIQRGQGSINALASGNLQFVTLRDAFMAVQKPEDVDKLDLNERVRRLLKPRIQEFLEWKKRSEHELKKRFEVEKYYLKSQVEALKLNTRWARPYLQAAHRLMADEKIASDPALVTTFNTIVMELTLIGKNPIDIEEEVADQTLPPGFERMKLKTYNSIVILDFKFRGIPSKAGQHYVFGGRVEVDFKSYAMNEEEIEELKYQLSQSDLELSFKLIEGMTTDSLQQIQVDLNELLGEESKKSEKKSDDVSPFGALFKPIKPKKKERSEEEKHEERVKKIKSEKYAERKLRELAIKNANSLCFRVYDIYKKGHGLASFPY
;
A
#
# COMPACT_ATOMS: atom_id res chain seq x y z
N MET A 1 -20.39 -9.24 -23.76
CA MET A 1 -18.99 -8.76 -23.79
C MET A 1 -18.35 -9.26 -22.51
N THR A 2 -17.22 -9.93 -22.63
CA THR A 2 -16.48 -10.41 -21.46
C THR A 2 -15.93 -9.23 -20.66
N GLU A 3 -15.67 -9.42 -19.36
CA GLU A 3 -15.14 -8.37 -18.48
C GLU A 3 -13.86 -7.73 -19.03
N ILE A 4 -12.98 -8.57 -19.59
CA ILE A 4 -11.73 -8.13 -20.21
C ILE A 4 -11.95 -7.23 -21.44
N GLU A 5 -12.99 -7.47 -22.25
CA GLU A 5 -13.28 -6.63 -23.41
C GLU A 5 -13.71 -5.21 -23.01
N ASN A 6 -14.47 -5.11 -21.92
CA ASN A 6 -14.87 -3.82 -21.37
C ASN A 6 -13.68 -3.05 -20.81
N LEU A 7 -12.77 -3.74 -20.11
CA LEU A 7 -11.53 -3.16 -19.59
C LEU A 7 -10.61 -2.68 -20.72
N ILE A 8 -10.38 -3.51 -21.75
CA ILE A 8 -9.57 -3.14 -22.92
C ILE A 8 -10.13 -1.89 -23.60
N LYS A 9 -11.46 -1.78 -23.76
CA LYS A 9 -12.10 -0.59 -24.32
C LYS A 9 -11.92 0.66 -23.47
N LYS A 10 -11.91 0.53 -22.14
CA LYS A 10 -11.64 1.64 -21.21
C LYS A 10 -10.19 2.12 -21.30
N VAL A 11 -9.23 1.19 -21.43
CA VAL A 11 -7.80 1.51 -21.56
C VAL A 11 -7.54 2.32 -22.83
N ASN A 12 -7.98 1.81 -23.99
CA ASN A 12 -7.91 2.57 -25.23
C ASN A 12 -8.92 2.02 -26.26
N PRO A 13 -9.92 2.81 -26.68
CA PRO A 13 -10.92 2.37 -27.65
C PRO A 13 -10.34 2.11 -29.05
N LYS A 14 -9.12 2.59 -29.34
CA LYS A 14 -8.41 2.37 -30.62
C LYS A 14 -7.61 1.07 -30.66
N ILE A 15 -7.57 0.28 -29.59
CA ILE A 15 -6.86 -1.01 -29.61
C ILE A 15 -7.46 -1.88 -30.72
N LYS A 16 -6.60 -2.29 -31.66
CA LYS A 16 -7.01 -3.05 -32.83
C LYS A 16 -7.32 -4.49 -32.40
N LYS A 17 -8.61 -4.85 -32.42
CA LYS A 17 -9.08 -6.22 -32.25
C LYS A 17 -8.82 -7.02 -33.52
N GLY A 18 -8.29 -8.22 -33.36
CA GLY A 18 -7.99 -9.15 -34.43
C GLY A 18 -9.11 -10.16 -34.64
N LYS A 19 -8.74 -11.38 -34.99
CA LYS A 19 -9.65 -12.51 -35.15
C LYS A 19 -10.13 -13.03 -33.79
N ASN A 20 -11.34 -13.57 -33.81
CA ASN A 20 -11.98 -14.25 -32.69
C ASN A 20 -12.36 -15.67 -33.13
N TYR A 21 -12.05 -16.66 -32.32
CA TYR A 21 -12.48 -18.05 -32.50
C TYR A 21 -13.11 -18.56 -31.22
N GLN A 22 -13.99 -19.55 -31.33
CA GLN A 22 -14.67 -20.12 -30.17
C GLN A 22 -14.67 -21.64 -30.25
N ILE A 23 -14.45 -22.26 -29.09
CA ILE A 23 -14.67 -23.68 -28.86
C ILE A 23 -15.68 -23.81 -27.74
N VAL A 24 -16.68 -24.66 -27.95
CA VAL A 24 -17.64 -25.04 -26.91
C VAL A 24 -17.51 -26.54 -26.73
N TYR A 25 -17.30 -26.94 -25.49
CA TYR A 25 -17.21 -28.32 -25.07
C TYR A 25 -18.22 -28.55 -23.95
N ASP A 26 -19.07 -29.57 -24.08
CA ASP A 26 -20.10 -29.89 -23.09
C ASP A 26 -20.01 -31.37 -22.74
N SER A 27 -19.57 -31.66 -21.52
CA SER A 27 -19.42 -33.01 -21.03
C SER A 27 -19.71 -33.06 -19.54
N SER A 28 -20.58 -33.99 -19.14
CA SER A 28 -20.91 -34.22 -17.74
C SER A 28 -19.76 -34.83 -16.94
N SER A 29 -18.73 -35.40 -17.61
CA SER A 29 -17.60 -36.06 -16.97
C SER A 29 -16.28 -35.31 -17.09
N GLU A 30 -16.10 -34.44 -18.08
CA GLU A 30 -14.85 -33.69 -18.24
C GLU A 30 -14.84 -32.40 -17.42
N THR A 31 -13.69 -32.16 -16.81
CA THR A 31 -13.43 -30.97 -16.01
C THR A 31 -12.80 -29.86 -16.86
N LEU A 32 -12.83 -28.62 -16.36
CA LEU A 32 -12.15 -27.49 -16.99
C LEU A 32 -10.62 -27.66 -17.03
N GLU A 33 -10.05 -28.39 -16.07
CA GLU A 33 -8.61 -28.45 -15.83
C GLU A 33 -7.81 -29.01 -17.02
N PRO A 34 -8.15 -30.17 -17.64
CA PRO A 34 -7.43 -30.67 -18.82
C PRO A 34 -7.37 -29.66 -19.96
N ILE A 35 -8.51 -29.01 -20.25
CA ILE A 35 -8.62 -28.01 -21.33
C ILE A 35 -7.74 -26.80 -21.01
N TYR A 36 -7.83 -26.30 -19.77
CA TYR A 36 -7.06 -25.15 -19.31
C TYR A 36 -5.54 -25.41 -19.33
N PHE A 37 -5.08 -26.52 -18.73
CA PHE A 37 -3.65 -26.81 -18.63
C PHE A 37 -3.02 -27.11 -19.99
N TRP A 38 -3.73 -27.84 -20.88
CA TRP A 38 -3.24 -28.05 -22.24
C TRP A 38 -3.04 -26.72 -22.97
N LEU A 39 -4.02 -25.81 -22.89
CA LEU A 39 -3.94 -24.50 -23.54
C LEU A 39 -2.87 -23.61 -22.93
N LEU A 40 -2.74 -23.63 -21.61
CA LEU A 40 -1.69 -22.90 -20.88
C LEU A 40 -0.30 -23.38 -21.31
N ASP A 41 -0.06 -24.69 -21.34
CA ASP A 41 1.23 -25.27 -21.70
C ASP A 41 1.57 -24.99 -23.17
N PHE A 42 0.60 -25.18 -24.06
CA PHE A 42 0.78 -24.90 -25.49
C PHE A 42 1.05 -23.41 -25.74
N MET A 43 0.33 -22.51 -25.06
CA MET A 43 0.63 -21.08 -25.12
C MET A 43 2.02 -20.78 -24.56
N ASN A 44 2.41 -21.35 -23.42
CA ASN A 44 3.73 -21.09 -22.83
C ASN A 44 4.87 -21.46 -23.78
N GLN A 45 4.75 -22.56 -24.52
CA GLN A 45 5.70 -22.93 -25.55
C GLN A 45 5.76 -21.90 -26.69
N ASN A 46 4.62 -21.43 -27.18
CA ASN A 46 4.54 -20.47 -28.30
C ASN A 46 4.89 -19.02 -27.90
N PHE A 47 4.72 -18.65 -26.63
CA PHE A 47 4.96 -17.31 -26.09
C PHE A 47 6.25 -17.24 -25.24
N LYS A 48 7.13 -18.26 -25.30
CA LYS A 48 8.41 -18.31 -24.57
C LYS A 48 8.24 -18.05 -23.05
N GLY A 49 7.21 -18.64 -22.45
CA GLY A 49 6.89 -18.50 -21.03
C GLY A 49 6.25 -17.16 -20.61
N ARG A 50 5.87 -16.30 -21.58
CA ARG A 50 5.22 -15.00 -21.32
C ARG A 50 3.70 -15.12 -21.34
N VAL A 51 3.17 -16.08 -20.60
CA VAL A 51 1.73 -16.27 -20.42
C VAL A 51 1.38 -16.01 -18.96
N GLU A 52 0.37 -15.17 -18.73
CA GLU A 52 -0.08 -14.79 -17.39
C GLU A 52 -1.59 -15.06 -17.25
N LYS A 53 -2.04 -15.46 -16.06
CA LYS A 53 -3.46 -15.48 -15.72
C LYS A 53 -3.84 -14.11 -15.17
N ILE A 54 -4.87 -13.49 -15.75
CA ILE A 54 -5.27 -12.11 -15.42
C ILE A 54 -6.68 -12.00 -14.84
N ILE A 55 -7.54 -13.00 -15.04
CA ILE A 55 -8.87 -13.08 -14.42
C ILE A 55 -9.03 -14.49 -13.86
N ASP A 56 -9.57 -14.57 -12.64
CA ASP A 56 -9.91 -15.81 -11.93
C ASP A 56 -11.11 -15.55 -11.03
N ASN A 57 -12.27 -15.45 -11.67
CA ASN A 57 -13.52 -15.11 -11.01
C ASN A 57 -14.43 -16.34 -10.99
N PHE A 58 -15.26 -16.45 -9.97
CA PHE A 58 -16.26 -17.48 -9.90
C PHE A 58 -17.48 -17.00 -9.13
N SER A 59 -18.59 -17.70 -9.31
CA SER A 59 -19.73 -17.62 -8.42
C SER A 59 -20.42 -18.98 -8.34
N SER A 60 -20.96 -19.29 -7.17
CA SER A 60 -21.69 -20.52 -6.90
C SER A 60 -23.10 -20.17 -6.45
N SER A 61 -24.07 -21.02 -6.77
CA SER A 61 -25.43 -20.84 -6.29
C SER A 61 -25.46 -20.83 -4.75
N PRO A 62 -26.20 -19.90 -4.12
CA PRO A 62 -26.23 -19.78 -2.65
C PRO A 62 -26.62 -21.07 -1.91
N GLY A 63 -27.48 -21.90 -2.50
CA GLY A 63 -27.90 -23.18 -1.93
C GLY A 63 -26.91 -24.34 -2.15
N SER A 64 -25.80 -24.12 -2.86
CA SER A 64 -24.80 -25.16 -3.12
C SER A 64 -23.94 -25.48 -1.89
N GLY A 65 -23.51 -26.75 -1.79
CA GLY A 65 -22.53 -27.17 -0.78
C GLY A 65 -21.18 -26.46 -0.98
N HIS A 66 -20.81 -26.21 -2.24
CA HIS A 66 -19.59 -25.47 -2.58
C HIS A 66 -19.63 -24.02 -2.05
N PHE A 67 -20.74 -23.30 -2.24
CA PHE A 67 -20.93 -21.95 -1.68
C PHE A 67 -20.79 -21.92 -0.15
N SER A 68 -21.38 -22.89 0.54
CA SER A 68 -21.34 -22.98 2.01
C SER A 68 -19.92 -23.19 2.53
N GLU A 69 -19.15 -24.10 1.91
CA GLU A 69 -17.75 -24.36 2.29
C GLU A 69 -16.82 -23.18 1.99
N LEU A 70 -17.00 -22.53 0.83
CA LEU A 70 -16.26 -21.31 0.51
C LEU A 70 -16.61 -20.16 1.46
N GLY A 71 -17.89 -19.99 1.78
CA GLY A 71 -18.35 -19.00 2.75
C GLY A 71 -17.74 -19.20 4.13
N GLN A 72 -17.62 -20.47 4.58
CA GLN A 72 -16.96 -20.79 5.84
C GLN A 72 -15.45 -20.44 5.81
N LYS A 73 -14.74 -20.81 4.75
CA LYS A 73 -13.32 -20.47 4.57
C LYS A 73 -13.11 -18.95 4.50
N MET A 74 -13.94 -18.25 3.73
CA MET A 74 -13.91 -16.79 3.62
C MET A 74 -14.14 -16.15 4.99
N SER A 75 -15.14 -16.60 5.75
CA SER A 75 -15.43 -16.08 7.09
C SER A 75 -14.25 -16.28 8.05
N GLN A 76 -13.57 -17.43 8.02
CA GLN A 76 -12.36 -17.67 8.80
C GLN A 76 -11.24 -16.68 8.43
N MET A 77 -11.00 -16.45 7.14
CA MET A 77 -10.00 -15.48 6.67
C MET A 77 -10.37 -14.05 7.11
N GLN A 78 -11.65 -13.67 7.05
CA GLN A 78 -12.13 -12.37 7.51
C GLN A 78 -11.98 -12.19 9.02
N GLN A 79 -12.23 -13.23 9.81
CA GLN A 79 -12.06 -13.20 11.26
C GLN A 79 -10.59 -13.01 11.65
N GLU A 80 -9.67 -13.74 11.00
CA GLU A 80 -8.24 -13.56 11.22
C GLU A 80 -7.76 -12.17 10.78
N ALA A 81 -8.22 -11.69 9.61
CA ALA A 81 -7.92 -10.33 9.16
C ALA A 81 -8.41 -9.28 10.16
N SER A 82 -9.64 -9.40 10.64
CA SER A 82 -10.23 -8.49 11.64
C SER A 82 -9.46 -8.51 12.96
N ARG A 83 -9.03 -9.69 13.42
CA ARG A 83 -8.21 -9.85 14.62
C ARG A 83 -6.89 -9.09 14.49
N VAL A 84 -6.17 -9.28 13.37
CA VAL A 84 -4.90 -8.59 13.11
C VAL A 84 -5.12 -7.07 12.96
N LEU A 85 -6.18 -6.64 12.28
CA LEU A 85 -6.53 -5.22 12.15
C LEU A 85 -6.88 -4.58 13.51
N GLY A 86 -7.53 -5.32 14.40
CA GLY A 86 -7.74 -4.90 15.79
C GLY A 86 -6.42 -4.63 16.52
N THR A 87 -5.42 -5.51 16.35
CA THR A 87 -4.07 -5.30 16.87
C THR A 87 -3.39 -4.08 16.24
N VAL A 88 -3.51 -3.91 14.91
CA VAL A 88 -3.00 -2.74 14.19
C VAL A 88 -3.56 -1.44 14.74
N ASN A 89 -4.88 -1.36 14.97
CA ASN A 89 -5.52 -0.17 15.54
C ASN A 89 -5.01 0.14 16.95
N ASN A 90 -4.80 -0.89 17.79
CA ASN A 90 -4.24 -0.70 19.13
C ASN A 90 -2.79 -0.19 19.09
N ILE A 91 -1.95 -0.73 18.20
CA ILE A 91 -0.58 -0.26 17.98
C ILE A 91 -0.59 1.20 17.49
N LEU A 92 -1.47 1.54 16.55
CA LEU A 92 -1.59 2.90 16.01
C LEU A 92 -1.97 3.93 17.08
N LYS A 93 -2.93 3.60 17.94
CA LYS A 93 -3.26 4.44 19.10
C LYS A 93 -2.06 4.61 20.04
N GLY A 94 -1.30 3.53 20.26
CA GLY A 94 -0.04 3.59 21.01
C GLY A 94 0.98 4.53 20.38
N ILE A 95 1.18 4.44 19.07
CA ILE A 95 2.08 5.32 18.30
C ILE A 95 1.67 6.78 18.45
N LEU A 96 0.38 7.10 18.33
CA LEU A 96 -0.11 8.47 18.49
C LEU A 96 0.23 9.04 19.87
N ASN A 97 -0.04 8.28 20.94
CA ASN A 97 0.28 8.70 22.29
C ASN A 97 1.78 8.96 22.46
N LEU A 98 2.63 8.05 21.95
CA LEU A 98 4.09 8.22 22.00
C LEU A 98 4.57 9.44 21.23
N ILE A 99 3.98 9.74 20.07
CA ILE A 99 4.28 10.94 19.30
C ILE A 99 3.95 12.20 20.13
N TYR A 100 2.80 12.24 20.78
CA TYR A 100 2.43 13.35 21.65
C TYR A 100 3.41 13.52 22.81
N ASP A 101 3.77 12.43 23.49
CA ASP A 101 4.71 12.45 24.61
C ASP A 101 6.10 12.94 24.16
N LEU A 102 6.60 12.42 23.03
CA LEU A 102 7.89 12.83 22.47
C LEU A 102 7.91 14.30 22.03
N LYS A 103 6.82 14.81 21.44
CA LYS A 103 6.67 16.24 21.13
C LYS A 103 6.70 17.08 22.39
N GLU A 104 6.01 16.66 23.46
CA GLU A 104 6.03 17.36 24.74
C GLU A 104 7.45 17.38 25.34
N TYR A 105 8.15 16.24 25.32
CA TYR A 105 9.54 16.15 25.77
C TYR A 105 10.47 17.06 24.96
N LYS A 106 10.30 17.14 23.64
CA LYS A 106 11.09 18.04 22.78
C LYS A 106 10.87 19.51 23.14
N ILE A 107 9.62 19.91 23.39
CA ILE A 107 9.31 21.28 23.87
C ILE A 107 10.01 21.54 25.21
N ARG A 108 9.92 20.60 26.17
CA ARG A 108 10.56 20.76 27.47
C ARG A 108 12.10 20.80 27.36
N LEU A 109 12.70 19.94 26.54
CA LEU A 109 14.14 19.91 26.27
C LEU A 109 14.63 21.21 25.63
N SER A 110 13.81 21.83 24.76
CA SER A 110 14.17 23.11 24.13
C SER A 110 14.42 24.23 25.14
N HIS A 111 13.79 24.21 26.32
CA HIS A 111 14.08 25.17 27.40
C HIS A 111 15.46 24.95 28.03
N TYR A 112 15.91 23.70 28.13
CA TYR A 112 17.26 23.37 28.59
C TYR A 112 18.31 23.80 27.56
N GLU A 113 18.09 23.47 26.28
CA GLU A 113 18.96 23.90 25.18
C GLU A 113 19.04 25.42 25.08
N ALA A 114 17.90 26.12 25.20
CA ALA A 114 17.85 27.57 25.24
C ALA A 114 18.67 28.12 26.42
N ALA A 115 18.55 27.53 27.61
CA ALA A 115 19.29 27.93 28.81
C ALA A 115 20.81 27.72 28.71
N GLU A 116 21.28 26.93 27.74
CA GLU A 116 22.71 26.71 27.43
C GLU A 116 23.19 27.49 26.19
N SER A 117 22.30 28.27 25.56
CA SER A 117 22.61 29.04 24.36
C SER A 117 23.72 30.08 24.60
N LYS A 118 24.54 30.30 23.57
CA LYS A 118 25.58 31.34 23.57
C LYS A 118 25.00 32.76 23.57
N ASN A 119 23.76 32.94 23.12
CA ASN A 119 23.10 34.23 23.15
C ASN A 119 22.48 34.47 24.54
N LYS A 120 22.94 35.52 25.21
CA LYS A 120 22.56 35.88 26.58
C LYS A 120 21.05 36.02 26.77
N SER A 121 20.34 36.64 25.81
CA SER A 121 18.89 36.82 25.90
C SER A 121 18.14 35.49 25.84
N THR A 122 18.56 34.57 24.96
CA THR A 122 17.95 33.23 24.86
C THR A 122 18.28 32.34 26.06
N ALA A 123 19.51 32.46 26.59
CA ALA A 123 19.94 31.75 27.80
C ALA A 123 19.13 32.18 29.02
N GLU A 124 18.92 33.49 29.18
CA GLU A 124 18.13 34.04 30.26
C GLU A 124 16.65 33.66 30.14
N ALA A 125 16.07 33.72 28.94
CA ALA A 125 14.70 33.28 28.69
C ALA A 125 14.51 31.77 29.00
N GLY A 126 15.44 30.92 28.55
CA GLY A 126 15.41 29.48 28.83
C GLY A 126 15.55 29.18 30.34
N LEU A 127 16.48 29.86 31.03
CA LEU A 127 16.64 29.70 32.47
C LEU A 127 15.39 30.14 33.24
N ASN A 128 14.77 31.26 32.85
CA ASN A 128 13.54 31.75 33.46
C ASN A 128 12.37 30.79 33.23
N ALA A 129 12.24 30.23 32.03
CA ALA A 129 11.24 29.21 31.75
C ALA A 129 11.43 27.97 32.65
N LEU A 130 12.67 27.51 32.83
CA LEU A 130 12.97 26.37 33.73
C LEU A 130 12.68 26.68 35.20
N LYS A 131 12.98 27.90 35.67
CA LYS A 131 12.63 28.35 37.02
C LYS A 131 11.13 28.36 37.24
N GLN A 132 10.36 28.82 36.26
CA GLN A 132 8.91 28.79 36.30
C GLN A 132 8.39 27.35 36.39
N VAL A 133 8.89 26.44 35.55
CA VAL A 133 8.53 25.01 35.62
C VAL A 133 8.89 24.40 36.99
N TRP A 134 10.05 24.75 37.55
CA TRP A 134 10.44 24.29 38.87
C TRP A 134 9.52 24.81 39.97
N MET A 135 9.15 26.08 39.94
CA MET A 135 8.22 26.67 40.91
C MET A 135 6.84 25.99 40.84
N ASP A 136 6.34 25.76 39.63
CA ASP A 136 4.99 25.23 39.39
C ASP A 136 4.88 23.72 39.65
N LYS A 137 5.97 22.95 39.52
CA LYS A 137 5.94 21.48 39.65
C LYS A 137 6.69 20.92 40.85
N VAL A 138 7.76 21.57 41.30
CA VAL A 138 8.65 21.06 42.35
C VAL A 138 8.43 21.84 43.64
N ASP A 139 8.56 23.16 43.60
CA ASP A 139 8.51 23.99 44.80
C ASP A 139 7.11 24.05 45.41
N ILE A 140 6.05 23.97 44.59
CA ILE A 140 4.65 23.92 45.05
C ILE A 140 4.37 22.78 46.04
N GLN A 141 5.13 21.68 45.97
CA GLN A 141 4.98 20.53 46.88
C GLN A 141 5.29 20.89 48.34
N ARG A 142 5.90 22.05 48.58
CA ARG A 142 6.18 22.59 49.91
C ARG A 142 5.00 23.33 50.54
N GLY A 143 3.87 23.42 49.83
CA GLY A 143 2.67 24.11 50.30
C GLY A 143 2.96 25.56 50.68
N GLN A 144 2.69 25.93 51.93
CA GLN A 144 2.91 27.28 52.46
C GLN A 144 4.38 27.74 52.46
N GLY A 145 5.33 26.80 52.33
CA GLY A 145 6.77 27.10 52.24
C GLY A 145 7.30 27.31 50.81
N SER A 146 6.43 27.27 49.79
CA SER A 146 6.81 27.55 48.41
C SER A 146 7.05 29.04 48.18
N ILE A 147 7.91 29.38 47.22
CA ILE A 147 8.24 30.75 46.82
C ILE A 147 6.95 31.53 46.47
N ASN A 148 6.04 30.91 45.74
CA ASN A 148 4.76 31.54 45.37
C ASN A 148 3.87 31.81 46.60
N ALA A 149 3.78 30.85 47.54
CA ALA A 149 2.98 31.04 48.76
C ALA A 149 3.64 32.05 49.72
N LEU A 150 4.96 32.02 49.88
CA LEU A 150 5.71 32.94 50.72
C LEU A 150 5.65 34.38 50.18
N ALA A 151 5.72 34.56 48.87
CA ALA A 151 5.62 35.87 48.22
C ALA A 151 4.19 36.45 48.27
N SER A 152 3.17 35.59 48.27
CA SER A 152 1.76 36.01 48.25
C SER A 152 1.11 36.06 49.65
N GLY A 153 1.74 35.47 50.66
CA GLY A 153 1.19 35.32 52.01
C GLY A 153 1.56 36.45 52.98
N ASN A 154 1.02 36.36 54.20
CA ASN A 154 1.20 37.35 55.27
C ASN A 154 2.64 37.44 55.84
N LEU A 155 3.57 36.61 55.35
CA LEU A 155 4.95 36.51 55.84
C LEU A 155 5.89 37.58 55.25
N GLN A 156 5.36 38.51 54.44
CA GLN A 156 6.08 39.68 53.89
C GLN A 156 7.31 39.36 53.01
N PHE A 157 7.36 38.18 52.36
CA PHE A 157 8.44 37.83 51.42
C PHE A 157 8.14 38.26 49.97
N VAL A 158 7.57 39.46 49.78
CA VAL A 158 7.04 39.92 48.48
C VAL A 158 8.12 39.90 47.37
N THR A 159 9.36 40.24 47.70
CA THR A 159 10.47 40.30 46.74
C THR A 159 11.12 38.95 46.44
N LEU A 160 10.76 37.87 47.15
CA LEU A 160 11.42 36.57 47.03
C LEU A 160 11.26 35.96 45.63
N ARG A 161 10.08 36.11 45.02
CA ARG A 161 9.80 35.60 43.68
C ARG A 161 10.64 36.32 42.63
N ASP A 162 10.63 37.65 42.63
CA ASP A 162 11.37 38.44 41.65
C ASP A 162 12.88 38.25 41.80
N ALA A 163 13.36 38.18 43.05
CA ALA A 163 14.75 37.86 43.35
C ALA A 163 15.14 36.46 42.85
N PHE A 164 14.27 35.45 43.01
CA PHE A 164 14.51 34.11 42.47
C PHE A 164 14.59 34.10 40.94
N MET A 165 13.74 34.87 40.26
CA MET A 165 13.80 34.99 38.80
C MET A 165 15.08 35.69 38.34
N ALA A 166 15.53 36.73 39.05
CA ALA A 166 16.72 37.51 38.70
C ALA A 166 18.07 36.80 38.96
N VAL A 167 18.18 36.02 40.03
CA VAL A 167 19.46 35.41 40.45
C VAL A 167 19.82 34.19 39.60
N GLN A 168 21.01 34.15 39.00
CA GLN A 168 21.44 32.99 38.21
C GLN A 168 22.25 31.96 39.03
N LYS A 169 23.06 32.43 39.99
CA LYS A 169 23.88 31.58 40.85
C LYS A 169 23.75 31.95 42.33
N PRO A 170 24.04 31.04 43.28
CA PRO A 170 23.95 31.34 44.71
C PRO A 170 24.79 32.55 45.13
N GLU A 171 25.91 32.80 44.48
CA GLU A 171 26.80 33.94 44.75
C GLU A 171 26.20 35.27 44.30
N ASP A 172 25.30 35.27 43.31
CA ASP A 172 24.65 36.48 42.82
C ASP A 172 23.59 37.01 43.78
N VAL A 173 23.14 36.18 44.74
CA VAL A 173 22.25 36.64 45.81
C VAL A 173 22.92 37.76 46.61
N ASP A 174 24.24 37.67 46.85
CA ASP A 174 25.03 38.64 47.60
C ASP A 174 25.18 40.01 46.94
N LYS A 175 24.82 40.10 45.65
CA LYS A 175 24.86 41.34 44.87
C LYS A 175 23.53 42.11 44.87
N LEU A 176 22.45 41.49 45.34
CA LEU A 176 21.14 42.11 45.42
C LEU A 176 20.89 42.75 46.79
N ASP A 177 20.27 43.92 46.78
CA ASP A 177 19.78 44.61 47.98
C ASP A 177 18.51 43.92 48.51
N LEU A 178 18.73 42.86 49.29
CA LEU A 178 17.69 42.02 49.86
C LEU A 178 17.89 41.88 51.37
N ASN A 179 16.76 41.82 52.09
CA ASN A 179 16.72 41.50 53.51
C ASN A 179 17.42 40.17 53.79
N GLU A 180 18.18 40.10 54.88
CA GLU A 180 18.92 38.90 55.30
C GLU A 180 18.05 37.64 55.41
N ARG A 181 16.77 37.80 55.81
CA ARG A 181 15.80 36.69 55.85
C ARG A 181 15.49 36.14 54.45
N VAL A 182 15.31 37.03 53.47
CA VAL A 182 15.09 36.67 52.05
C VAL A 182 16.33 35.98 51.50
N ARG A 183 17.53 36.53 51.80
CA ARG A 183 18.83 35.98 51.39
C ARG A 183 19.06 34.55 51.88
N ARG A 184 18.73 34.26 53.15
CA ARG A 184 18.85 32.92 53.76
C ARG A 184 17.90 31.89 53.14
N LEU A 185 16.73 32.30 52.68
CA LEU A 185 15.78 31.43 51.97
C LEU A 185 16.16 31.26 50.50
N LEU A 186 16.67 32.31 49.85
CA LEU A 186 16.92 32.33 48.42
C LEU A 186 18.14 31.48 48.02
N LYS A 187 19.25 31.54 48.80
CA LYS A 187 20.46 30.77 48.50
C LYS A 187 20.22 29.25 48.37
N PRO A 188 19.58 28.57 49.35
CA PRO A 188 19.27 27.15 49.24
C PRO A 188 18.33 26.82 48.07
N ARG A 189 17.36 27.70 47.78
CA ARG A 189 16.39 27.51 46.68
C ARG A 189 17.07 27.56 45.32
N ILE A 190 18.00 28.49 45.12
CA ILE A 190 18.78 28.60 43.88
C ILE A 190 19.71 27.38 43.73
N GLN A 191 20.37 26.96 44.80
CA GLN A 191 21.23 25.77 44.76
C GLN A 191 20.43 24.50 44.40
N GLU A 192 19.26 24.33 45.01
CA GLU A 192 18.36 23.22 44.72
C GLU A 192 17.84 23.27 43.28
N PHE A 193 17.44 24.44 42.78
CA PHE A 193 17.01 24.62 41.40
C PHE A 193 18.12 24.21 40.41
N LEU A 194 19.37 24.61 40.67
CA LEU A 194 20.49 24.27 39.79
C LEU A 194 20.79 22.76 39.79
N GLU A 195 20.70 22.11 40.94
CA GLU A 195 20.85 20.65 41.03
C GLU A 195 19.68 19.92 40.35
N TRP A 196 18.45 20.39 40.57
CA TRP A 196 17.27 19.89 39.88
C TRP A 196 17.43 20.03 38.38
N LYS A 197 17.82 21.20 37.86
CA LYS A 197 18.01 21.46 36.43
C LYS A 197 18.92 20.39 35.79
N LYS A 198 20.05 20.08 36.41
CA LYS A 198 20.99 19.08 35.88
C LYS A 198 20.39 17.67 35.86
N ARG A 199 19.78 17.25 36.98
CA ARG A 199 19.21 15.90 37.12
C ARG A 199 17.99 15.71 36.21
N SER A 200 17.10 16.71 36.18
CA SER A 200 15.88 16.68 35.40
C SER A 200 16.17 16.67 33.91
N GLU A 201 17.20 17.39 33.44
CA GLU A 201 17.63 17.35 32.05
C GLU A 201 18.11 15.95 31.64
N HIS A 202 19.01 15.36 32.44
CA HIS A 202 19.53 14.02 32.15
C HIS A 202 18.42 12.97 32.16
N GLU A 203 17.53 13.04 33.14
CA GLU A 203 16.36 12.15 33.22
C GLU A 203 15.43 12.33 32.02
N LEU A 204 15.12 13.58 31.64
CA LEU A 204 14.24 13.90 30.53
C LEU A 204 14.82 13.43 29.19
N LYS A 205 16.13 13.62 28.97
CA LYS A 205 16.84 13.08 27.79
C LYS A 205 16.77 11.56 27.75
N LYS A 206 17.00 10.89 28.88
CA LYS A 206 16.91 9.42 28.96
C LYS A 206 15.49 8.92 28.68
N ARG A 207 14.47 9.55 29.26
CA ARG A 207 13.05 9.23 29.00
C ARG A 207 12.70 9.45 27.53
N PHE A 208 13.14 10.55 26.93
CA PHE A 208 12.95 10.83 25.51
C PHE A 208 13.54 9.73 24.63
N GLU A 209 14.78 9.31 24.88
CA GLU A 209 15.41 8.23 24.12
C GLU A 209 14.67 6.89 24.29
N VAL A 210 14.24 6.55 25.51
CA VAL A 210 13.48 5.32 25.77
C VAL A 210 12.15 5.32 25.01
N GLU A 211 11.36 6.40 25.08
CA GLU A 211 10.11 6.48 24.33
C GLU A 211 10.34 6.48 22.81
N LYS A 212 11.45 7.07 22.35
CA LYS A 212 11.83 7.04 20.93
C LYS A 212 12.14 5.61 20.46
N TYR A 213 12.85 4.81 21.27
CA TYR A 213 13.06 3.40 20.96
C TYR A 213 11.76 2.59 20.99
N TYR A 214 10.88 2.86 21.94
CA TYR A 214 9.59 2.20 22.02
C TYR A 214 8.71 2.56 20.82
N LEU A 215 8.67 3.83 20.40
CA LEU A 215 8.03 4.29 19.17
C LEU A 215 8.55 3.53 17.95
N LYS A 216 9.87 3.38 17.82
CA LYS A 216 10.48 2.59 16.74
C LYS A 216 10.02 1.14 16.76
N SER A 217 9.98 0.51 17.94
CA SER A 217 9.48 -0.86 18.11
C SER A 217 8.00 -0.98 17.71
N GLN A 218 7.16 -0.01 18.07
CA GLN A 218 5.74 0.01 17.70
C GLN A 218 5.55 0.16 16.19
N VAL A 219 6.36 0.99 15.52
CA VAL A 219 6.35 1.13 14.06
C VAL A 219 6.73 -0.19 13.37
N GLU A 220 7.74 -0.90 13.85
CA GLU A 220 8.10 -2.22 13.29
C GLU A 220 7.02 -3.28 13.55
N ALA A 221 6.42 -3.28 14.73
CA ALA A 221 5.28 -4.14 15.05
C ALA A 221 4.07 -3.86 14.14
N LEU A 222 3.80 -2.58 13.85
CA LEU A 222 2.77 -2.17 12.91
C LEU A 222 3.03 -2.74 11.51
N LYS A 223 4.24 -2.54 10.96
CA LYS A 223 4.63 -3.07 9.65
C LYS A 223 4.45 -4.58 9.56
N LEU A 224 4.87 -5.31 10.60
CA LEU A 224 4.76 -6.77 10.67
C LEU A 224 3.30 -7.22 10.66
N ASN A 225 2.46 -6.62 11.52
CA ASN A 225 1.05 -6.99 11.60
C ASN A 225 0.30 -6.65 10.31
N THR A 226 0.59 -5.53 9.66
CA THR A 226 -0.01 -5.24 8.36
C THR A 226 0.40 -6.24 7.29
N ARG A 227 1.67 -6.66 7.28
CA ARG A 227 2.15 -7.71 6.37
C ARG A 227 1.43 -9.04 6.61
N TRP A 228 1.07 -9.36 7.84
CA TRP A 228 0.28 -10.55 8.18
C TRP A 228 -1.20 -10.42 7.84
N ALA A 229 -1.81 -9.23 7.96
CA ALA A 229 -3.22 -9.02 7.60
C ALA A 229 -3.46 -9.21 6.10
N ARG A 230 -2.51 -8.77 5.26
CA ARG A 230 -2.63 -8.77 3.79
C ARG A 230 -3.01 -10.13 3.19
N PRO A 231 -2.32 -11.25 3.45
CA PRO A 231 -2.68 -12.54 2.85
C PRO A 231 -4.10 -12.98 3.24
N TYR A 232 -4.58 -12.68 4.45
CA TYR A 232 -5.94 -13.02 4.86
C TYR A 232 -6.99 -12.19 4.12
N LEU A 233 -6.76 -10.89 3.97
CA LEU A 233 -7.64 -10.01 3.20
C LEU A 233 -7.67 -10.41 1.72
N GLN A 234 -6.51 -10.70 1.13
CA GLN A 234 -6.41 -11.17 -0.25
C GLN A 234 -7.08 -12.53 -0.44
N ALA A 235 -6.93 -13.46 0.51
CA ALA A 235 -7.58 -14.76 0.45
C ALA A 235 -9.10 -14.63 0.59
N ALA A 236 -9.59 -13.83 1.55
CA ALA A 236 -11.01 -13.56 1.70
C ALA A 236 -11.61 -12.93 0.43
N HIS A 237 -10.91 -11.95 -0.16
CA HIS A 237 -11.32 -11.32 -1.41
C HIS A 237 -11.37 -12.31 -2.58
N ARG A 238 -10.33 -13.12 -2.76
CA ARG A 238 -10.30 -14.15 -3.83
C ARG A 238 -11.36 -15.22 -3.67
N LEU A 239 -11.87 -15.44 -2.46
CA LEU A 239 -12.95 -16.39 -2.18
C LEU A 239 -14.34 -15.74 -2.26
N MET A 240 -14.40 -14.41 -2.40
CA MET A 240 -15.65 -13.69 -2.57
C MET A 240 -16.21 -13.99 -3.96
N ALA A 241 -17.50 -14.31 -4.02
CA ALA A 241 -18.17 -14.53 -5.30
C ALA A 241 -18.27 -13.22 -6.08
N ASP A 242 -18.02 -13.28 -7.38
CA ASP A 242 -18.19 -12.12 -8.26
C ASP A 242 -19.67 -11.77 -8.41
N GLU A 243 -20.03 -10.51 -8.17
CA GLU A 243 -21.42 -10.03 -8.19
C GLU A 243 -22.05 -10.11 -9.59
N LYS A 244 -21.28 -9.88 -10.65
CA LYS A 244 -21.80 -9.98 -12.03
C LYS A 244 -22.07 -11.43 -12.38
N ILE A 245 -21.15 -12.34 -12.05
CA ILE A 245 -21.32 -13.77 -12.28
C ILE A 245 -22.48 -14.30 -11.40
N ALA A 246 -22.66 -13.81 -10.18
CA ALA A 246 -23.78 -14.20 -9.31
C ALA A 246 -25.16 -13.92 -9.91
N SER A 247 -25.25 -12.96 -10.84
CA SER A 247 -26.49 -12.66 -11.58
C SER A 247 -26.70 -13.52 -12.84
N ASP A 248 -25.77 -14.43 -13.16
CA ASP A 248 -25.87 -15.30 -14.34
C ASP A 248 -27.08 -16.24 -14.21
N PRO A 249 -27.96 -16.35 -15.23
CA PRO A 249 -29.12 -17.24 -15.21
C PRO A 249 -28.80 -18.72 -14.98
N ALA A 250 -27.55 -19.14 -15.20
CA ALA A 250 -27.09 -20.48 -14.89
C ALA A 250 -27.02 -20.78 -13.38
N LEU A 251 -27.01 -19.75 -12.53
CA LEU A 251 -26.93 -19.87 -11.07
C LEU A 251 -28.32 -19.78 -10.43
N VAL A 252 -29.05 -20.89 -10.48
CA VAL A 252 -30.32 -21.01 -9.77
C VAL A 252 -30.06 -21.19 -8.28
N THR A 253 -30.71 -20.38 -7.44
CA THR A 253 -30.43 -20.30 -5.99
C THR A 253 -30.39 -21.66 -5.28
N THR A 254 -31.33 -22.55 -5.59
CA THR A 254 -31.46 -23.86 -4.93
C THR A 254 -30.63 -24.96 -5.58
N PHE A 255 -30.04 -24.72 -6.75
CA PHE A 255 -29.29 -25.75 -7.47
C PHE A 255 -27.87 -25.85 -6.93
N ASN A 256 -27.18 -26.91 -7.34
CA ASN A 256 -25.77 -27.09 -7.07
C ASN A 256 -25.00 -26.76 -8.35
N THR A 257 -24.73 -25.47 -8.59
CA THR A 257 -24.12 -24.96 -9.83
C THR A 257 -23.01 -23.98 -9.52
N ILE A 258 -21.95 -24.03 -10.32
CA ILE A 258 -20.86 -23.05 -10.31
C ILE A 258 -20.67 -22.47 -11.71
N VAL A 259 -20.36 -21.20 -11.77
CA VAL A 259 -19.83 -20.53 -12.96
C VAL A 259 -18.43 -20.02 -12.64
N MET A 260 -17.47 -20.31 -13.50
CA MET A 260 -16.09 -19.83 -13.40
C MET A 260 -15.71 -19.08 -14.68
N GLU A 261 -15.01 -17.97 -14.51
CA GLU A 261 -14.41 -17.19 -15.59
C GLU A 261 -12.89 -17.10 -15.36
N LEU A 262 -12.11 -17.64 -16.30
CA LEU A 262 -10.65 -17.56 -16.28
C LEU A 262 -10.17 -16.85 -17.54
N THR A 263 -9.16 -16.00 -17.42
CA THR A 263 -8.52 -15.39 -18.60
C THR A 263 -7.01 -15.57 -18.57
N LEU A 264 -6.46 -16.12 -19.66
CA LEU A 264 -5.03 -16.17 -19.94
C LEU A 264 -4.65 -15.11 -20.97
N ILE A 265 -3.50 -14.46 -20.76
CA ILE A 265 -2.91 -13.53 -21.72
C ILE A 265 -1.51 -14.01 -22.10
N GLY A 266 -1.29 -14.26 -23.38
CA GLY A 266 0.03 -14.52 -23.97
C GLY A 266 0.57 -13.27 -24.64
N LYS A 267 1.82 -12.90 -24.31
CA LYS A 267 2.47 -11.69 -24.83
C LYS A 267 3.71 -12.05 -25.65
N ASN A 268 3.74 -11.63 -26.91
CA ASN A 268 4.95 -11.70 -27.74
C ASN A 268 5.35 -10.31 -28.27
N PRO A 269 6.44 -9.70 -27.77
CA PRO A 269 6.96 -8.45 -28.29
C PRO A 269 7.44 -8.62 -29.73
N ILE A 270 7.23 -7.59 -30.54
CA ILE A 270 7.83 -7.53 -31.87
C ILE A 270 9.30 -7.15 -31.71
N ASP A 271 10.18 -7.96 -32.29
CA ASP A 271 11.58 -7.60 -32.46
C ASP A 271 11.72 -6.80 -33.77
N ILE A 272 12.11 -5.54 -33.66
CA ILE A 272 12.18 -4.63 -34.81
C ILE A 272 13.36 -5.02 -35.72
N GLU A 273 14.45 -5.53 -35.15
CA GLU A 273 15.67 -5.87 -35.91
C GLU A 273 15.41 -7.13 -36.75
N GLU A 274 14.79 -8.15 -36.16
CA GLU A 274 14.41 -9.39 -36.85
C GLU A 274 13.42 -9.12 -38.01
N GLU A 275 12.40 -8.29 -37.78
CA GLU A 275 11.37 -7.99 -38.78
C GLU A 275 11.89 -7.06 -39.90
N VAL A 276 12.92 -6.24 -39.65
CA VAL A 276 13.59 -5.49 -40.73
C VAL A 276 14.48 -6.42 -41.55
N ALA A 277 15.17 -7.37 -40.92
CA ALA A 277 15.96 -8.40 -41.63
C ALA A 277 15.08 -9.28 -42.52
N ASP A 278 13.88 -9.63 -42.04
CA ASP A 278 12.88 -10.43 -42.76
C ASP A 278 12.09 -9.63 -43.84
N GLN A 279 12.43 -8.36 -44.05
CA GLN A 279 11.78 -7.45 -45.01
C GLN A 279 10.28 -7.23 -44.77
N THR A 280 9.77 -7.54 -43.57
CA THR A 280 8.38 -7.28 -43.18
C THR A 280 8.21 -5.82 -42.74
N LEU A 281 9.27 -5.17 -42.26
CA LEU A 281 9.35 -3.75 -41.97
C LEU A 281 10.32 -3.01 -42.92
N PRO A 282 10.04 -1.74 -43.27
CA PRO A 282 10.93 -0.96 -44.12
C PRO A 282 12.31 -0.71 -43.49
N PRO A 283 13.39 -0.68 -44.30
CA PRO A 283 14.73 -0.33 -43.81
C PRO A 283 14.73 1.09 -43.22
N GLY A 284 15.33 1.25 -42.04
CA GLY A 284 15.38 2.51 -41.29
C GLY A 284 14.49 2.55 -40.04
N PHE A 285 13.62 1.58 -39.83
CA PHE A 285 12.84 1.44 -38.59
C PHE A 285 13.75 1.19 -37.36
N GLU A 286 14.86 0.47 -37.53
CA GLU A 286 15.90 0.23 -36.49
C GLU A 286 16.47 1.53 -35.90
N ARG A 287 16.52 2.61 -36.70
CA ARG A 287 17.10 3.90 -36.30
C ARG A 287 16.08 4.83 -35.64
N MET A 288 14.80 4.45 -35.61
CA MET A 288 13.73 5.25 -35.02
C MET A 288 13.48 4.85 -33.56
N LYS A 289 13.30 5.84 -32.69
CA LYS A 289 12.81 5.60 -31.32
C LYS A 289 11.30 5.33 -31.36
N LEU A 290 10.92 4.07 -31.47
CA LEU A 290 9.53 3.60 -31.51
C LEU A 290 9.16 2.91 -30.20
N LYS A 291 7.87 2.97 -29.84
CA LYS A 291 7.34 2.20 -28.71
C LYS A 291 7.36 0.70 -29.03
N THR A 292 7.53 -0.12 -27.99
CA THR A 292 7.42 -1.58 -28.11
C THR A 292 5.96 -1.98 -28.27
N TYR A 293 5.66 -2.68 -29.36
CA TYR A 293 4.36 -3.27 -29.64
C TYR A 293 4.41 -4.78 -29.43
N ASN A 294 3.32 -5.32 -28.90
CA ASN A 294 3.19 -6.72 -28.56
C ASN A 294 2.02 -7.34 -29.33
N SER A 295 2.27 -8.54 -29.85
CA SER A 295 1.24 -9.47 -30.32
C SER A 295 0.64 -10.15 -29.10
N ILE A 296 -0.66 -10.01 -28.89
CA ILE A 296 -1.35 -10.51 -27.71
C ILE A 296 -2.42 -11.52 -28.12
N VAL A 297 -2.44 -12.66 -27.45
CA VAL A 297 -3.52 -13.63 -27.53
C VAL A 297 -4.15 -13.77 -26.15
N ILE A 298 -5.47 -13.61 -26.09
CA ILE A 298 -6.26 -13.74 -24.87
C ILE A 298 -7.15 -14.96 -25.03
N LEU A 299 -7.11 -15.86 -24.05
CA LEU A 299 -8.06 -16.97 -23.93
C LEU A 299 -9.00 -16.67 -22.78
N ASP A 300 -10.29 -16.52 -23.08
CA ASP A 300 -11.34 -16.39 -22.08
C ASP A 300 -12.06 -17.72 -21.94
N PHE A 301 -11.99 -18.31 -20.75
CA PHE A 301 -12.70 -19.53 -20.40
C PHE A 301 -13.94 -19.15 -19.60
N LYS A 302 -15.12 -19.60 -20.05
CA LYS A 302 -16.35 -19.57 -19.27
C LYS A 302 -16.78 -21.01 -19.01
N PHE A 303 -16.77 -21.42 -17.76
CA PHE A 303 -17.16 -22.75 -17.35
C PHE A 303 -18.43 -22.71 -16.53
N ARG A 304 -19.38 -23.57 -16.86
CA ARG A 304 -20.57 -23.84 -16.06
C ARG A 304 -20.55 -25.30 -15.65
N GLY A 305 -20.41 -25.54 -14.36
CA GLY A 305 -20.26 -26.89 -13.80
C GLY A 305 -21.30 -27.23 -12.75
N ILE A 306 -21.46 -28.52 -12.54
CA ILE A 306 -22.19 -29.09 -11.41
C ILE A 306 -21.14 -29.64 -10.44
N PRO A 307 -20.88 -28.99 -9.29
CA PRO A 307 -19.97 -29.52 -8.28
C PRO A 307 -20.49 -30.86 -7.74
N SER A 308 -19.66 -31.89 -7.80
CA SER A 308 -19.93 -33.21 -7.23
C SER A 308 -18.85 -33.54 -6.21
N LYS A 309 -19.21 -34.14 -5.07
CA LYS A 309 -18.21 -34.56 -4.08
C LYS A 309 -17.59 -35.89 -4.50
N ALA A 310 -16.29 -35.90 -4.77
CA ALA A 310 -15.48 -37.10 -4.89
C ALA A 310 -14.55 -37.17 -3.67
N GLY A 311 -14.96 -37.92 -2.64
CA GLY A 311 -14.25 -37.96 -1.36
C GLY A 311 -14.32 -36.61 -0.63
N GLN A 312 -13.17 -36.02 -0.31
CA GLN A 312 -13.08 -34.71 0.36
C GLN A 312 -12.98 -33.50 -0.60
N HIS A 313 -12.96 -33.73 -1.92
CA HIS A 313 -12.80 -32.67 -2.91
C HIS A 313 -14.02 -32.56 -3.83
N TYR A 314 -14.25 -31.36 -4.37
CA TYR A 314 -15.24 -31.16 -5.42
C TYR A 314 -14.60 -31.43 -6.78
N VAL A 315 -15.32 -32.19 -7.60
CA VAL A 315 -15.03 -32.37 -9.02
C VAL A 315 -16.16 -31.73 -9.80
N PHE A 316 -15.80 -31.04 -10.88
CA PHE A 316 -16.74 -30.24 -11.66
C PHE A 316 -16.85 -30.80 -13.07
N GLY A 317 -17.98 -31.43 -13.39
CA GLY A 317 -18.36 -31.75 -14.76
C GLY A 317 -19.27 -30.65 -15.32
N GLY A 318 -19.14 -30.36 -16.62
CA GLY A 318 -20.07 -29.44 -17.28
C GLY A 318 -19.60 -28.88 -18.61
N ARG A 319 -20.02 -27.64 -18.86
CA ARG A 319 -19.81 -26.95 -20.14
C ARG A 319 -18.69 -25.94 -20.03
N VAL A 320 -17.69 -26.07 -20.90
CA VAL A 320 -16.58 -25.13 -21.07
C VAL A 320 -16.77 -24.40 -22.40
N GLU A 321 -16.70 -23.07 -22.36
CA GLU A 321 -16.59 -22.21 -23.53
C GLU A 321 -15.23 -21.54 -23.50
N VAL A 322 -14.47 -21.63 -24.58
CA VAL A 322 -13.17 -20.97 -24.73
C VAL A 322 -13.21 -20.03 -25.92
N ASP A 323 -13.09 -18.74 -25.67
CA ASP A 323 -12.90 -17.73 -26.70
C ASP A 323 -11.41 -17.43 -26.90
N PHE A 324 -10.95 -17.45 -28.14
CA PHE A 324 -9.60 -17.15 -28.55
C PHE A 324 -9.60 -15.79 -29.25
N LYS A 325 -9.06 -14.77 -28.58
CA LYS A 325 -9.08 -13.39 -29.06
C LYS A 325 -7.66 -12.90 -29.29
N SER A 326 -7.47 -12.13 -30.36
CA SER A 326 -6.16 -11.54 -30.70
C SER A 326 -6.22 -10.02 -30.64
N TYR A 327 -5.15 -9.43 -30.12
CA TYR A 327 -5.00 -7.99 -29.94
C TYR A 327 -3.58 -7.54 -30.26
N ALA A 328 -3.44 -6.24 -30.53
CA ALA A 328 -2.15 -5.57 -30.64
C ALA A 328 -2.12 -4.41 -29.65
N MET A 329 -1.23 -4.49 -28.65
CA MET A 329 -1.09 -3.45 -27.63
C MET A 329 0.37 -3.07 -27.44
N ASN A 330 0.61 -1.82 -27.06
CA ASN A 330 1.93 -1.36 -26.62
C ASN A 330 2.13 -1.61 -25.11
N GLU A 331 3.35 -1.40 -24.61
CA GLU A 331 3.68 -1.65 -23.20
C GLU A 331 2.85 -0.79 -22.23
N GLU A 332 2.62 0.48 -22.56
CA GLU A 332 1.83 1.41 -21.73
C GLU A 332 0.36 0.95 -21.61
N GLU A 333 -0.22 0.45 -22.69
CA GLU A 333 -1.58 -0.12 -22.72
C GLU A 333 -1.68 -1.40 -21.87
N ILE A 334 -0.63 -2.24 -21.88
CA ILE A 334 -0.58 -3.46 -21.05
C ILE A 334 -0.45 -3.11 -19.57
N GLU A 335 0.42 -2.16 -19.23
CA GLU A 335 0.59 -1.69 -17.85
C GLU A 335 -0.69 -1.07 -17.30
N GLU A 336 -1.40 -0.27 -18.10
CA GLU A 336 -2.68 0.32 -17.71
C GLU A 336 -3.78 -0.74 -17.55
N LEU A 337 -3.83 -1.75 -18.42
CA LEU A 337 -4.75 -2.88 -18.27
C LEU A 337 -4.50 -3.64 -16.95
N LYS A 338 -3.24 -3.93 -16.64
CA LYS A 338 -2.84 -4.57 -15.37
C LYS A 338 -3.17 -3.70 -14.17
N TYR A 339 -2.98 -2.39 -14.28
CA TYR A 339 -3.32 -1.43 -13.23
C TYR A 339 -4.82 -1.45 -12.93
N GLN A 340 -5.69 -1.36 -13.95
CA GLN A 340 -7.14 -1.39 -13.73
C GLN A 340 -7.63 -2.70 -13.12
N LEU A 341 -7.02 -3.84 -13.49
CA LEU A 341 -7.27 -5.13 -12.84
C LEU A 341 -6.84 -5.15 -11.37
N SER A 342 -5.72 -4.51 -11.03
CA SER A 342 -5.24 -4.45 -9.64
C SER A 342 -6.02 -3.49 -8.75
N GLN A 343 -6.59 -2.44 -9.32
CA GLN A 343 -7.35 -1.42 -8.58
C GLN A 343 -8.67 -1.97 -8.06
N SER A 344 -9.39 -2.79 -8.84
CA SER A 344 -10.62 -3.45 -8.37
C SER A 344 -10.37 -4.32 -7.14
N ASP A 345 -9.27 -5.08 -7.13
CA ASP A 345 -8.89 -5.95 -6.01
C ASP A 345 -8.48 -5.16 -4.76
N LEU A 346 -7.77 -4.05 -4.96
CA LEU A 346 -7.30 -3.18 -3.88
C LEU A 346 -8.45 -2.36 -3.28
N GLU A 347 -9.31 -1.77 -4.10
CA GLU A 347 -10.44 -0.94 -3.68
C GLU A 347 -11.42 -1.74 -2.80
N LEU A 348 -11.67 -3.00 -3.15
CA LEU A 348 -12.50 -3.91 -2.33
C LEU A 348 -11.79 -4.35 -1.04
N SER A 349 -10.47 -4.57 -1.09
CA SER A 349 -9.66 -4.82 0.11
C SER A 349 -9.64 -3.61 1.06
N PHE A 350 -9.73 -2.39 0.52
CA PHE A 350 -9.81 -1.16 1.31
C PHE A 350 -11.17 -0.94 1.96
N LYS A 351 -12.27 -1.27 1.26
CA LYS A 351 -13.63 -1.23 1.84
C LYS A 351 -13.76 -2.13 3.07
N LEU A 352 -13.00 -3.22 3.14
CA LEU A 352 -12.96 -4.11 4.30
C LEU A 352 -12.18 -3.55 5.52
N ILE A 353 -11.39 -2.48 5.35
CA ILE A 353 -10.54 -1.88 6.38
C ILE A 353 -11.11 -0.52 6.86
N GLU A 354 -12.40 -0.25 6.64
CA GLU A 354 -13.03 1.01 7.07
C GLU A 354 -12.78 1.28 8.57
N GLY A 355 -12.10 2.40 8.85
CA GLY A 355 -11.81 2.83 10.22
C GLY A 355 -10.78 3.96 10.34
N MET A 356 -9.93 4.19 9.33
CA MET A 356 -8.97 5.30 9.35
C MET A 356 -8.90 6.01 8.00
N THR A 357 -9.02 7.34 8.03
CA THR A 357 -8.84 8.17 6.83
C THR A 357 -7.36 8.20 6.42
N THR A 358 -7.10 8.19 5.12
CA THR A 358 -5.78 8.36 4.51
C THR A 358 -5.02 9.57 5.07
N ASP A 359 -5.74 10.64 5.42
CA ASP A 359 -5.17 11.88 5.95
C ASP A 359 -4.54 11.69 7.34
N SER A 360 -5.18 10.89 8.20
CA SER A 360 -4.68 10.60 9.54
C SER A 360 -3.38 9.80 9.49
N LEU A 361 -3.27 8.89 8.53
CA LEU A 361 -2.08 8.06 8.30
C LEU A 361 -0.91 8.89 7.76
N GLN A 362 -1.17 9.86 6.87
CA GLN A 362 -0.15 10.78 6.38
C GLN A 362 0.42 11.69 7.47
N GLN A 363 -0.43 12.21 8.36
CA GLN A 363 0.03 13.05 9.46
C GLN A 363 0.94 12.28 10.44
N ILE A 364 0.58 11.04 10.76
CA ILE A 364 1.42 10.14 11.58
C ILE A 364 2.79 9.93 10.92
N GLN A 365 2.83 9.71 9.61
CA GLN A 365 4.08 9.53 8.87
C GLN A 365 5.01 10.76 8.98
N VAL A 366 4.47 11.97 8.85
CA VAL A 366 5.25 13.21 9.00
C VAL A 366 5.88 13.29 10.39
N ASP A 367 5.09 13.04 11.42
CA ASP A 367 5.52 13.11 12.81
C ASP A 367 6.57 12.03 13.14
N LEU A 368 6.40 10.81 12.61
CA LEU A 368 7.37 9.73 12.74
C LEU A 368 8.72 10.08 12.10
N ASN A 369 8.71 10.66 10.89
CA ASN A 369 9.93 11.07 10.21
C ASN A 369 10.68 12.17 11.00
N GLU A 370 9.94 13.12 11.58
CA GLU A 370 10.51 14.17 12.43
C GLU A 370 11.17 13.60 13.70
N LEU A 371 10.51 12.65 14.37
CA LEU A 371 10.93 12.13 15.66
C LEU A 371 11.98 11.02 15.56
N LEU A 372 11.83 10.12 14.61
CA LEU A 372 12.73 8.99 14.42
C LEU A 372 13.97 9.37 13.63
N GLY A 373 13.90 10.43 12.80
CA GLY A 373 15.04 10.99 12.08
C GLY A 373 15.89 9.90 11.45
N GLU A 374 15.43 9.31 10.34
CA GLU A 374 16.28 8.38 9.59
C GLU A 374 17.52 9.12 9.08
N GLU A 375 18.62 9.05 9.83
CA GLU A 375 19.95 9.21 9.27
C GLU A 375 20.12 8.15 8.19
N SER A 376 20.07 8.61 6.95
CA SER A 376 20.15 7.80 5.75
C SER A 376 21.46 7.01 5.69
N LYS A 377 21.43 5.74 6.11
CA LYS A 377 22.32 4.72 5.55
C LYS A 377 21.58 4.00 4.42
N LYS A 378 22.04 4.29 3.20
CA LYS A 378 21.63 3.61 1.97
C LYS A 378 21.82 2.09 2.12
N SER A 379 20.73 1.34 2.02
CA SER A 379 20.74 -0.07 1.63
C SER A 379 19.87 -0.26 0.39
N GLU A 380 20.35 -1.12 -0.49
CA GLU A 380 19.96 -1.27 -1.89
C GLU A 380 18.58 -1.93 -2.12
N LYS A 381 18.13 -1.80 -3.37
CA LYS A 381 16.86 -2.25 -3.95
C LYS A 381 16.52 -3.73 -3.71
N LYS A 382 15.25 -4.02 -3.37
CA LYS A 382 14.24 -4.70 -4.23
C LYS A 382 13.06 -5.23 -3.39
N SER A 383 11.84 -4.78 -3.71
CA SER A 383 10.66 -5.62 -4.02
C SER A 383 9.44 -4.71 -4.19
N ASP A 384 8.71 -4.90 -5.29
CA ASP A 384 7.41 -4.29 -5.54
C ASP A 384 6.39 -4.85 -4.56
N ASP A 385 6.32 -4.25 -3.37
CA ASP A 385 5.30 -4.57 -2.39
C ASP A 385 4.41 -3.33 -2.23
N VAL A 386 3.40 -3.22 -3.11
CA VAL A 386 2.33 -2.23 -2.98
C VAL A 386 1.39 -2.71 -1.87
N SER A 387 1.87 -2.60 -0.63
CA SER A 387 1.02 -2.63 0.54
C SER A 387 0.54 -1.20 0.81
N PRO A 388 -0.76 -0.97 0.97
CA PRO A 388 -1.31 0.34 1.32
C PRO A 388 -0.65 1.01 2.52
N PHE A 389 -0.20 0.21 3.48
CA PHE A 389 0.50 0.69 4.66
C PHE A 389 2.03 0.62 4.52
N GLY A 390 2.56 -0.17 3.57
CA GLY A 390 3.99 -0.17 3.24
C GLY A 390 4.43 1.11 2.50
N ALA A 391 3.51 1.75 1.78
CA ALA A 391 3.74 3.06 1.16
C ALA A 391 3.82 4.21 2.20
N LEU A 392 3.19 4.07 3.36
CA LEU A 392 3.21 5.05 4.46
C LEU A 392 4.56 5.17 5.18
N PHE A 393 5.54 4.30 4.88
CA PHE A 393 6.86 4.33 5.53
C PHE A 393 8.00 4.45 4.54
N LYS A 394 7.73 4.85 3.28
CA LYS A 394 8.79 5.28 2.37
C LYS A 394 9.31 6.66 2.80
N PRO A 395 10.63 6.85 2.95
CA PRO A 395 11.19 8.14 3.34
C PRO A 395 10.86 9.21 2.30
N ILE A 396 10.26 10.32 2.76
CA ILE A 396 9.90 11.46 1.94
C ILE A 396 11.21 12.16 1.54
N LYS A 397 11.64 11.97 0.29
CA LYS A 397 12.62 12.88 -0.34
C LYS A 397 11.97 14.27 -0.49
N PRO A 398 12.71 15.37 -0.34
CA PRO A 398 12.16 16.71 -0.55
C PRO A 398 11.63 16.82 -1.98
N LYS A 399 10.31 16.96 -2.10
CA LYS A 399 9.56 16.95 -3.35
C LYS A 399 9.94 18.14 -4.24
N LYS A 400 10.47 17.86 -5.44
CA LYS A 400 9.90 18.48 -6.66
C LYS A 400 8.43 18.04 -6.69
N LYS A 401 7.49 18.98 -6.74
CA LYS A 401 6.03 18.76 -6.79
C LYS A 401 5.67 17.42 -7.45
N GLU A 402 5.36 16.42 -6.63
CA GLU A 402 4.79 15.17 -7.12
C GLU A 402 3.32 15.45 -7.42
N ARG A 403 2.97 15.43 -8.72
CA ARG A 403 1.60 15.41 -9.23
C ARG A 403 0.82 14.24 -8.65
N SER A 404 -0.48 14.43 -8.40
CA SER A 404 -1.38 13.39 -7.91
C SER A 404 -1.44 12.19 -8.87
N GLU A 405 -1.79 11.00 -8.39
CA GLU A 405 -1.94 9.81 -9.24
C GLU A 405 -3.00 10.00 -10.33
N GLU A 406 -4.04 10.79 -10.05
CA GLU A 406 -5.06 11.22 -11.02
C GLU A 406 -4.49 12.11 -12.13
N GLU A 407 -3.62 13.07 -11.80
CA GLU A 407 -2.93 13.90 -12.81
C GLU A 407 -1.96 13.07 -13.68
N LYS A 408 -1.30 12.05 -13.10
CA LYS A 408 -0.45 11.12 -13.85
C LYS A 408 -1.26 10.20 -14.75
N HIS A 409 -2.43 9.73 -14.30
CA HIS A 409 -3.36 8.94 -15.09
C HIS A 409 -3.91 9.75 -16.28
N GLU A 410 -4.33 11.00 -16.07
CA GLU A 410 -4.75 11.87 -17.17
C GLU A 410 -3.64 12.09 -18.21
N GLU A 411 -2.39 12.27 -17.78
CA GLU A 411 -1.25 12.49 -18.66
C GLU A 411 -0.86 11.21 -19.42
N ARG A 412 -0.99 10.02 -18.80
CA ARG A 412 -0.85 8.70 -19.45
C ARG A 412 -1.92 8.49 -20.52
N VAL A 413 -3.20 8.71 -20.18
CA VAL A 413 -4.33 8.59 -21.11
C VAL A 413 -4.22 9.59 -22.28
N LYS A 414 -3.67 10.80 -22.04
CA LYS A 414 -3.38 11.79 -23.10
C LYS A 414 -2.24 11.33 -24.03
N LYS A 415 -1.19 10.67 -23.52
CA LYS A 415 -0.05 10.14 -24.31
C LYS A 415 -0.38 8.90 -25.14
N ILE A 416 -1.34 8.08 -24.71
CA ILE A 416 -1.79 6.88 -25.45
C ILE A 416 -2.46 7.27 -26.79
N LYS A 417 -2.90 8.53 -26.98
CA LYS A 417 -3.73 8.94 -28.12
C LYS A 417 -2.98 9.35 -29.41
N SER A 418 -1.70 9.70 -29.38
CA SER A 418 -0.97 10.14 -30.58
C SER A 418 -0.09 9.03 -31.15
N GLU A 419 -0.60 8.28 -32.13
CA GLU A 419 0.20 7.29 -32.87
C GLU A 419 0.85 7.91 -34.10
N LYS A 420 2.16 7.70 -34.26
CA LYS A 420 2.89 8.07 -35.49
C LYS A 420 2.68 7.02 -36.58
N TYR A 421 2.94 7.37 -37.84
CA TYR A 421 2.81 6.43 -38.98
C TYR A 421 3.59 5.12 -38.77
N ALA A 422 4.82 5.20 -38.27
CA ALA A 422 5.67 4.04 -38.00
C ALA A 422 5.07 3.13 -36.91
N GLU A 423 4.50 3.71 -35.86
CA GLU A 423 3.83 2.98 -34.78
C GLU A 423 2.56 2.28 -35.27
N ARG A 424 1.81 2.90 -36.19
CA ARG A 424 0.66 2.25 -36.85
C ARG A 424 1.08 1.01 -37.64
N LYS A 425 2.23 1.05 -38.32
CA LYS A 425 2.78 -0.10 -39.06
C LYS A 425 3.21 -1.23 -38.13
N LEU A 426 3.86 -0.90 -37.00
CA LEU A 426 4.16 -1.88 -35.95
C LEU A 426 2.89 -2.51 -35.37
N ARG A 427 1.83 -1.71 -35.11
CA ARG A 427 0.54 -2.25 -34.62
C ARG A 427 -0.13 -3.16 -35.67
N GLU A 428 -0.03 -2.83 -36.96
CA GLU A 428 -0.53 -3.67 -38.06
C GLU A 428 0.20 -5.01 -38.15
N LEU A 429 1.52 -5.01 -37.97
CA LEU A 429 2.32 -6.23 -37.91
C LEU A 429 1.98 -7.07 -36.66
N ALA A 430 1.88 -6.41 -35.49
CA ALA A 430 1.52 -7.05 -34.23
C ALA A 430 0.19 -7.80 -34.34
N ILE A 431 -0.82 -7.18 -34.95
CA ILE A 431 -2.13 -7.81 -35.08
C ILE A 431 -2.10 -8.98 -36.07
N LYS A 432 -1.27 -8.90 -37.12
CA LYS A 432 -1.10 -9.99 -38.08
C LYS A 432 -0.45 -11.21 -37.41
N ASN A 433 0.61 -10.98 -36.64
CA ASN A 433 1.30 -12.02 -35.88
C ASN A 433 0.38 -12.61 -34.79
N ALA A 434 -0.35 -11.76 -34.06
CA ALA A 434 -1.35 -12.18 -33.08
C ALA A 434 -2.47 -13.03 -33.70
N ASN A 435 -2.97 -12.66 -34.88
CA ASN A 435 -3.99 -13.43 -35.61
C ASN A 435 -3.48 -14.82 -35.99
N SER A 436 -2.24 -14.91 -36.48
CA SER A 436 -1.62 -16.19 -36.86
C SER A 436 -1.42 -17.09 -35.65
N LEU A 437 -0.89 -16.55 -34.55
CA LEU A 437 -0.69 -17.29 -33.30
C LEU A 437 -2.03 -17.73 -32.69
N CYS A 438 -3.03 -16.84 -32.66
CA CYS A 438 -4.37 -17.16 -32.16
C CYS A 438 -5.00 -18.31 -32.94
N PHE A 439 -4.95 -18.25 -34.28
CA PHE A 439 -5.45 -19.33 -35.13
C PHE A 439 -4.67 -20.63 -34.93
N ARG A 440 -3.34 -20.57 -34.79
CA ARG A 440 -2.50 -21.73 -34.53
C ARG A 440 -2.89 -22.44 -33.23
N VAL A 441 -3.05 -21.69 -32.14
CA VAL A 441 -3.48 -22.25 -30.85
C VAL A 441 -4.86 -22.90 -30.97
N TYR A 442 -5.81 -22.22 -31.61
CA TYR A 442 -7.16 -22.72 -31.85
C TYR A 442 -7.17 -24.01 -32.71
N ASP A 443 -6.50 -23.99 -33.86
CA ASP A 443 -6.54 -25.08 -34.83
C ASP A 443 -5.80 -26.32 -34.33
N ILE A 444 -4.64 -26.15 -33.67
CA ILE A 444 -3.88 -27.26 -33.10
C ILE A 444 -4.63 -27.88 -31.92
N TYR A 445 -5.30 -27.07 -31.08
CA TYR A 445 -6.18 -27.61 -30.05
C TYR A 445 -7.25 -28.52 -30.67
N LYS A 446 -7.94 -28.05 -31.72
CA LYS A 446 -8.98 -28.84 -32.38
C LYS A 446 -8.43 -30.13 -32.99
N LYS A 447 -7.29 -30.06 -33.69
CA LYS A 447 -6.63 -31.24 -34.27
C LYS A 447 -6.21 -32.24 -33.22
N GLY A 448 -5.59 -31.78 -32.12
CA GLY A 448 -5.13 -32.64 -31.02
C GLY A 448 -6.25 -33.37 -30.29
N HIS A 449 -7.46 -32.82 -30.31
CA HIS A 449 -8.64 -33.36 -29.62
C HIS A 449 -9.69 -33.94 -30.58
N GLY A 450 -9.34 -34.19 -31.85
CA GLY A 450 -10.24 -34.82 -32.82
C GLY A 450 -11.46 -33.98 -33.22
N LEU A 451 -11.43 -32.67 -32.99
CA LEU A 451 -12.48 -31.74 -33.37
C LEU A 451 -12.33 -31.34 -34.84
N ALA A 452 -13.47 -31.01 -35.49
CA ALA A 452 -13.48 -30.56 -36.88
C ALA A 452 -12.57 -29.33 -37.09
N SER A 453 -11.46 -29.50 -37.79
CA SER A 453 -10.42 -28.47 -37.97
C SER A 453 -10.25 -28.11 -39.45
N PHE A 454 -9.48 -27.07 -39.75
CA PHE A 454 -9.23 -26.72 -41.14
C PHE A 454 -8.37 -27.81 -41.81
N PRO A 455 -8.77 -28.30 -43.00
CA PRO A 455 -7.97 -29.25 -43.75
C PRO A 455 -6.63 -28.61 -44.14
N TYR A 456 -5.59 -29.44 -44.21
CA TYR A 456 -4.24 -29.03 -44.60
C TYR A 456 -4.18 -28.52 -46.04
#